data_AF-A0A7Z9SK74-F1
#
_entry.id   AF-A0A7Z9SK74-F1
#
_cell.length_a   1.000
_cell.length_b   1.000
_cell.length_c   1.000
_cell.angle_alpha   90.00
_cell.angle_beta   90.00
_cell.angle_gamma   90.00
#
_symmetry.space_group_name_H-M   'P 1'
#
loop_
_entity.id
_entity.type
_entity.pdbx_description
1 polymer ?
#
loop_
_entity_poly.entity_id
_entity_poly.type
_entity_poly.pdbx_seq_one_letter_code
_entity_poly.pdbx_strand_id
1 'polypeptide(L)'
;MILDLLRHGEPKGGRLYRGNQDDALTDKGWNQMLDSTQNKQWDFIATSPLVRCADFAKHLSSTQNTPYQIFNGFEELGFGDWQGRSAKDIGQKIVDQFKADPIHHQPPNA
;
A
#
# COMPACT_ATOMS: atom_id res chain seq x y z
N MET A 1 1.79 25.07 -2.77
CA MET A 1 1.77 23.77 -2.07
C MET A 1 2.04 22.69 -3.11
N ILE A 2 3.02 21.81 -2.86
CA ILE A 2 3.34 20.66 -3.73
C ILE A 2 2.97 19.41 -2.95
N LEU A 3 2.37 18.42 -3.62
CA LEU A 3 2.02 17.13 -3.03
C LEU A 3 2.65 16.02 -3.88
N ASP A 4 3.50 15.22 -3.26
CA ASP A 4 4.05 14.00 -3.85
C ASP A 4 3.27 12.79 -3.34
N LEU A 5 2.91 11.89 -4.26
CA LEU A 5 2.23 10.64 -3.94
C LEU A 5 3.21 9.47 -4.09
N LEU A 6 3.44 8.76 -2.99
CA LEU A 6 4.31 7.59 -2.95
C LEU A 6 3.47 6.35 -2.63
N ARG A 7 3.57 5.34 -3.50
CA ARG A 7 3.02 4.01 -3.22
C ARG A 7 4.04 3.20 -2.44
N HIS A 8 3.56 2.40 -1.47
CA HIS A 8 4.42 1.46 -0.75
C HIS A 8 5.17 0.51 -1.69
N GLY A 9 6.34 0.05 -1.26
CA GLY A 9 7.12 -0.96 -1.97
C GLY A 9 6.48 -2.35 -1.92
N GLU A 10 7.18 -3.35 -2.45
CA GLU A 10 6.72 -4.74 -2.44
C GLU A 10 6.49 -5.28 -1.01
N PRO A 11 5.25 -5.71 -0.67
CA PRO A 11 4.95 -6.37 0.60
C PRO A 11 5.29 -7.87 0.59
N LYS A 12 5.50 -8.45 1.77
CA LYS A 12 5.74 -9.89 1.96
C LYS A 12 4.56 -10.72 1.47
N GLY A 13 4.84 -11.92 0.94
CA GLY A 13 3.83 -12.87 0.47
C GLY A 13 3.44 -12.75 -1.01
N GLY A 14 4.16 -11.96 -1.82
CA GLY A 14 3.98 -11.91 -3.28
C GLY A 14 2.82 -11.05 -3.80
N ARG A 15 2.23 -11.42 -4.94
CA ARG A 15 1.15 -10.63 -5.58
C ARG A 15 -0.22 -11.17 -5.19
N LEU A 16 -0.81 -10.57 -4.16
CA LEU A 16 -2.11 -10.93 -3.60
C LEU A 16 -3.05 -9.71 -3.60
N TYR A 17 -4.34 -9.95 -3.57
CA TYR A 17 -5.34 -8.93 -3.22
C TYR A 17 -5.30 -8.73 -1.70
N ARG A 18 -4.47 -7.76 -1.26
CA ARG A 18 -4.11 -7.58 0.16
C ARG A 18 -4.97 -6.60 0.94
N GLY A 19 -5.71 -5.69 0.33
CA GLY A 19 -6.59 -4.77 1.06
C GLY A 19 -5.98 -4.21 2.34
N ASN A 20 -6.72 -4.35 3.44
CA ASN A 20 -6.29 -3.97 4.80
C ASN A 20 -5.54 -5.08 5.56
N GLN A 21 -5.13 -6.17 4.92
CA GLN A 21 -4.19 -7.11 5.52
C GLN A 21 -2.83 -6.45 5.70
N ASP A 22 -2.28 -6.60 6.91
CA ASP A 22 -1.18 -5.78 7.39
C ASP A 22 0.19 -6.45 7.23
N ASP A 23 0.53 -6.82 6.00
CA ASP A 23 1.83 -7.42 5.71
C ASP A 23 2.93 -6.36 5.58
N ALA A 24 4.07 -6.59 6.25
CA ALA A 24 5.27 -5.75 6.13
C ALA A 24 5.92 -5.80 4.75
N LEU A 25 6.75 -4.79 4.45
CA LEU A 25 7.58 -4.76 3.23
C LEU A 25 8.61 -5.92 3.20
N THR A 26 8.95 -6.37 2.00
CA THR A 26 10.17 -7.16 1.77
C THR A 26 11.40 -6.24 1.78
N ASP A 27 12.60 -6.81 1.87
CA ASP A 27 13.85 -6.03 1.75
C ASP A 27 13.92 -5.29 0.41
N LYS A 28 13.44 -5.93 -0.65
CA LYS A 28 13.28 -5.31 -1.97
C LYS A 28 12.27 -4.15 -1.92
N GLY A 29 11.14 -4.32 -1.23
CA GLY A 29 10.16 -3.26 -1.02
C GLY A 29 10.74 -2.06 -0.28
N TRP A 30 11.57 -2.29 0.73
CA TRP A 30 12.32 -1.22 1.41
C TRP A 30 13.26 -0.48 0.47
N ASN A 31 14.06 -1.19 -0.33
CA ASN A 31 14.97 -0.56 -1.29
C ASN A 31 14.22 0.27 -2.34
N GLN A 32 13.08 -0.21 -2.85
CA GLN A 32 12.24 0.55 -3.78
C GLN A 32 11.78 1.89 -3.19
N MET A 33 11.46 1.92 -1.89
CA MET A 33 11.02 3.12 -1.19
C MET A 33 12.19 4.08 -0.95
N LEU A 34 13.36 3.55 -0.55
CA LEU A 34 14.59 4.33 -0.40
C LEU A 34 14.98 5.01 -1.72
N ASP A 35 15.02 4.26 -2.82
CA ASP A 35 15.35 4.78 -4.16
C ASP A 35 14.36 5.88 -4.59
N SER A 36 13.06 5.67 -4.33
CA SER A 36 11.99 6.63 -4.72
C SER A 36 12.05 7.95 -3.95
N THR A 37 12.63 7.93 -2.75
CA THR A 37 12.74 9.07 -1.84
C THR A 37 14.13 9.67 -1.77
N GLN A 38 15.10 9.07 -2.47
CA GLN A 38 16.47 9.54 -2.50
C GLN A 38 16.54 11.00 -3.00
N ASN A 39 17.33 11.81 -2.30
CA ASN A 39 17.54 13.24 -2.58
C ASN A 39 16.27 14.10 -2.58
N LYS A 40 15.18 13.63 -1.96
CA LYS A 40 13.96 14.41 -1.74
C LYS A 40 13.78 14.70 -0.26
N GLN A 41 13.14 15.81 0.04
CA GLN A 41 12.76 16.19 1.40
C GLN A 41 11.35 16.78 1.37
N TRP A 42 10.63 16.60 2.46
CA TRP A 42 9.29 17.12 2.65
C TRP A 42 9.18 17.85 3.98
N ASP A 43 8.26 18.80 4.04
CA ASP A 43 7.92 19.51 5.28
C ASP A 43 7.01 18.67 6.19
N PHE A 44 6.31 17.67 5.62
CA PHE A 44 5.39 16.81 6.33
C PHE A 44 5.18 15.47 5.61
N ILE A 45 5.01 14.39 6.36
CA ILE A 45 4.72 13.05 5.82
C ILE A 45 3.35 12.58 6.33
N ALA A 46 2.42 12.33 5.42
CA ALA A 46 1.13 11.70 5.72
C ALA A 46 1.18 10.23 5.31
N THR A 47 0.74 9.31 6.17
CA THR A 47 0.83 7.86 5.90
C THR A 47 -0.43 7.09 6.29
N SER A 48 -0.64 5.97 5.61
CA SER A 48 -1.63 4.95 5.98
C SER A 48 -1.24 4.26 7.30
N PRO A 49 -2.20 3.78 8.11
CA PRO A 49 -1.89 3.03 9.32
C PRO A 49 -1.21 1.68 9.04
N LEU A 50 -1.37 1.13 7.83
CA LEU A 50 -0.83 -0.19 7.48
C LEU A 50 0.70 -0.19 7.53
N VAL A 51 1.28 -1.22 8.14
CA VAL A 51 2.71 -1.37 8.47
C VAL A 51 3.62 -1.17 7.27
N ARG A 52 3.20 -1.63 6.08
CA ARG A 52 3.93 -1.42 4.81
C ARG A 52 4.11 0.04 4.40
N CYS A 53 3.29 0.94 4.94
CA CYS A 53 3.39 2.39 4.78
C CYS A 53 3.93 3.06 6.05
N ALA A 54 3.38 2.70 7.21
CA ALA A 54 3.67 3.34 8.49
C ALA A 54 5.14 3.18 8.91
N ASP A 55 5.72 1.99 8.75
CA ASP A 55 7.11 1.74 9.15
C ASP A 55 8.09 2.55 8.31
N PHE A 56 7.86 2.63 6.98
CA PHE A 56 8.71 3.42 6.10
C PHE A 56 8.56 4.92 6.38
N ALA A 57 7.34 5.40 6.60
CA ALA A 57 7.09 6.80 6.94
C ALA A 57 7.79 7.20 8.25
N LYS A 58 7.74 6.33 9.27
CA LYS A 58 8.44 6.53 10.54
C LYS A 58 9.97 6.56 10.35
N HIS A 59 10.51 5.65 9.54
CA HIS A 59 11.93 5.63 9.19
C HIS A 59 12.35 6.92 8.48
N LEU A 60 11.62 7.31 7.44
CA LEU A 60 11.91 8.51 6.65
C LEU A 60 11.82 9.79 7.49
N SER A 61 10.77 9.91 8.31
CA SER A 61 10.59 10.99 9.28
C SER A 61 11.78 11.13 10.21
N SER A 62 12.25 10.02 10.78
CA SER A 62 13.40 10.01 11.69
C SER A 62 14.70 10.42 10.98
N THR A 63 14.91 9.94 9.76
CA THR A 63 16.12 10.22 8.95
C THR A 63 16.16 11.67 8.47
N GLN A 64 15.02 12.26 8.12
CA GLN A 64 14.93 13.63 7.60
C GLN A 64 14.62 14.68 8.67
N ASN A 65 14.32 14.25 9.91
CA ASN A 65 13.78 15.10 10.97
C ASN A 65 12.51 15.86 10.55
N THR A 66 11.64 15.17 9.80
CA THR A 66 10.38 15.70 9.26
C THR A 66 9.20 15.16 10.09
N PRO A 67 8.23 15.98 10.52
CA PRO A 67 7.04 15.49 11.22
C PRO A 67 6.22 14.54 10.34
N TYR A 68 5.63 13.51 10.95
CA TYR A 68 4.70 12.61 10.27
C TYR A 68 3.43 12.37 11.09
N GLN A 69 2.36 12.00 10.40
CA GLN A 69 1.09 11.60 11.00
C GLN A 69 0.46 10.43 10.25
N ILE A 70 -0.16 9.54 11.02
CA ILE A 70 -0.98 8.45 10.51
C ILE A 70 -2.41 8.96 10.27
N PHE A 71 -2.94 8.69 9.08
CA PHE A 71 -4.30 9.02 8.70
C PHE A 71 -5.07 7.73 8.43
N ASN A 72 -6.00 7.37 9.33
CA ASN A 72 -6.80 6.15 9.18
C ASN A 72 -7.63 6.14 7.88
N GLY A 73 -7.99 7.31 7.34
CA GLY A 73 -8.67 7.42 6.04
C GLY A 73 -7.82 7.03 4.83
N PHE A 74 -6.52 6.75 5.01
CA PHE A 74 -5.63 6.22 3.96
C PHE A 74 -5.46 4.71 4.05
N GLU A 75 -6.19 4.01 4.91
CA GLU A 75 -6.23 2.55 4.90
C GLU A 75 -6.80 2.06 3.56
N GLU A 76 -6.17 1.03 2.99
CA GLU A 76 -6.63 0.40 1.76
C GLU A 76 -7.95 -0.33 2.01
N LEU A 77 -8.84 -0.33 1.01
CA LEU A 77 -10.13 -1.01 1.12
C LEU A 77 -9.94 -2.53 1.31
N GLY A 78 -10.80 -3.14 2.12
CA GLY A 78 -10.88 -4.59 2.24
C GLY A 78 -11.26 -5.24 0.91
N PHE A 79 -10.71 -6.43 0.63
CA PHE A 79 -11.08 -7.20 -0.56
C PHE A 79 -12.02 -8.37 -0.24
N GLY A 80 -12.66 -8.39 0.94
CA GLY A 80 -13.60 -9.44 1.34
C GLY A 80 -13.06 -10.85 1.11
N ASP A 81 -13.79 -11.68 0.38
CA ASP A 81 -13.42 -13.07 0.07
C ASP A 81 -12.15 -13.21 -0.79
N TRP A 82 -11.64 -12.13 -1.38
CA TRP A 82 -10.40 -12.12 -2.17
C TRP A 82 -9.17 -11.82 -1.32
N GLN A 83 -9.37 -11.41 -0.07
CA GLN A 83 -8.33 -11.03 0.86
C GLN A 83 -7.27 -12.14 0.99
N GLY A 84 -6.01 -11.80 0.71
CA GLY A 84 -4.88 -12.73 0.76
C GLY A 84 -4.81 -13.73 -0.39
N ARG A 85 -5.66 -13.62 -1.42
CA ARG A 85 -5.68 -14.54 -2.57
C ARG A 85 -4.96 -13.96 -3.78
N SER A 86 -4.36 -14.85 -4.59
CA SER A 86 -3.78 -14.44 -5.86
C SER A 86 -4.85 -14.35 -6.95
N ALA A 87 -4.55 -13.64 -8.04
CA ALA A 87 -5.44 -13.61 -9.21
C ALA A 87 -5.66 -15.01 -9.82
N LYS A 88 -4.70 -15.92 -9.65
CA LYS A 88 -4.83 -17.32 -10.07
C LYS A 88 -5.89 -18.04 -9.23
N ASP A 89 -5.90 -17.80 -7.92
CA ASP A 89 -6.84 -18.45 -7.00
C ASP A 89 -8.26 -17.87 -7.12
N ILE A 90 -8.38 -16.58 -7.43
CA ILE A 90 -9.66 -15.90 -7.65
C ILE A 90 -10.23 -16.26 -9.03
N GLY A 91 -9.36 -16.36 -10.04
CA GLY A 91 -9.71 -16.54 -11.43
C GLY A 91 -9.48 -15.25 -12.23
N GLN A 92 -8.60 -15.34 -13.24
CA GLN A 92 -8.15 -14.18 -14.00
C GLN A 92 -9.30 -13.40 -14.66
N LYS A 93 -10.30 -14.10 -15.22
CA LYS A 93 -11.46 -13.45 -15.85
C LYS A 93 -12.28 -12.62 -14.86
N ILE A 94 -12.48 -13.12 -13.65
CA ILE A 94 -13.22 -12.41 -12.58
C ILE A 94 -12.44 -11.18 -12.15
N VAL A 95 -11.12 -11.33 -11.96
CA VAL A 95 -10.21 -10.23 -11.69
C VAL A 95 -10.23 -9.16 -12.77
N ASP A 96 -10.28 -9.55 -14.04
CA ASP A 96 -10.29 -8.61 -15.16
C ASP A 96 -11.64 -7.87 -15.28
N GLN A 97 -12.76 -8.53 -14.94
CA GLN A 97 -14.07 -7.88 -14.78
C GLN A 97 -14.05 -6.82 -13.68
N PHE A 98 -13.51 -7.14 -12.50
CA PHE A 98 -13.33 -6.18 -11.41
C PHE A 98 -12.46 -4.99 -11.81
N LYS A 99 -11.36 -5.22 -12.55
CA LYS A 99 -10.51 -4.10 -13.02
C LYS A 99 -11.22 -3.21 -14.05
N ALA A 100 -12.11 -3.77 -14.85
CA ALA A 100 -12.86 -3.03 -15.85
C ALA A 100 -14.00 -2.21 -15.22
N ASP A 101 -14.70 -2.77 -14.23
CA ASP A 101 -15.78 -2.10 -13.49
C ASP A 101 -15.76 -2.53 -12.01
N PRO A 102 -14.96 -1.86 -11.17
CA PRO A 102 -14.81 -2.23 -9.77
C PRO A 102 -16.06 -1.91 -8.94
N ILE A 103 -17.02 -1.15 -9.47
CA ILE A 103 -18.25 -0.78 -8.75
C ILE A 103 -19.26 -1.93 -8.85
N HIS A 104 -19.45 -2.50 -10.04
CA HIS A 104 -20.42 -3.58 -10.26
C HIS A 104 -19.84 -5.00 -10.09
N HIS A 105 -18.51 -5.13 -10.05
CA HIS A 105 -17.83 -6.41 -9.89
C HIS A 105 -16.97 -6.48 -8.62
N GLN A 106 -17.46 -5.91 -7.52
CA GLN A 106 -16.77 -5.92 -6.23
C GLN A 106 -16.52 -7.36 -5.74
N PRO A 107 -15.41 -7.59 -5.02
CA PRO A 107 -15.22 -8.83 -4.30
C PRO A 107 -16.40 -9.08 -3.36
N PRO A 108 -16.86 -10.33 -3.21
CA PRO A 108 -17.90 -10.65 -2.24
C PRO A 108 -17.44 -10.27 -0.81
N ASN A 109 -18.35 -9.70 -0.02
CA ASN A 109 -18.10 -9.28 1.37
C ASN A 109 -16.96 -8.26 1.56
N ALA A 110 -16.67 -7.43 0.55
CA ALA A 110 -15.70 -6.33 0.62
C ALA A 110 -16.18 -5.14 1.47
#